data_AF-A0A972D2P4-F1
#
_entry.id   AF-A0A972D2P4-F1
#
_cell.length_a   1.000
_cell.length_b   1.000
_cell.length_c   1.000
_cell.angle_alpha   90.00
_cell.angle_beta   90.00
_cell.angle_gamma   90.00
#
_symmetry.space_group_name_H-M   'P 1'
#
loop_
_entity.id
_entity.type
_entity.pdbx_description
1 polymer ?
#
loop_
_entity_poly.entity_id
_entity_poly.type
_entity_poly.pdbx_seq_one_letter_code
_entity_poly.pdbx_strand_id
1 'polypeptide(L)'
;MRFLFKLALTNVLLFAVVPFIWSAPPSYLFTAKDYLYEAWFKVETVDFLGAGTPQCAVLGRDYTGGRLSVQLLSWEQGKLTSRWESPNLLAEGPAMLAAGYPLPTGEPALLILSQEHLYLYTYENENIILSSQFKHALFPLELSVADLDGDGVDELLIARVGKRMPTYDEIIVEVYRLTADGLVKLGSSPFLGNLRCLTAGDLDGDGFAEMVTEAGLSTRPGVISVLAWDPVKQELVPRFQMENLLPTLPFGMTIATGTEGALLLTADGWGRLSLFRLEEKGLTPVSEHFSFPNGLVAVACGDLNGDGQDEAIVAGHPNNLYIVSLI
;
A
#
# COMPACT_ATOMS: atom_id res chain seq x y z
N MET A 1 -52.33 -37.08 50.33
CA MET A 1 -52.06 -35.96 49.40
C MET A 1 -50.62 -36.10 48.91
N ARG A 2 -50.32 -37.05 48.01
CA ARG A 2 -50.25 -36.92 46.55
C ARG A 2 -49.37 -35.75 46.04
N PHE A 3 -48.16 -36.13 45.61
CA PHE A 3 -47.32 -35.64 44.49
C PHE A 3 -46.72 -34.22 44.58
N LEU A 4 -45.41 -34.04 44.84
CA LEU A 4 -44.22 -34.18 43.95
C LEU A 4 -44.26 -33.34 42.66
N PHE A 5 -43.58 -32.18 42.67
CA PHE A 5 -42.96 -31.49 41.53
C PHE A 5 -41.84 -30.60 42.11
N LYS A 6 -40.58 -31.04 42.22
CA LYS A 6 -39.51 -30.95 41.19
C LYS A 6 -39.53 -29.64 40.39
N LEU A 7 -38.59 -28.73 40.66
CA LEU A 7 -37.59 -28.35 39.66
C LEU A 7 -36.37 -27.71 40.34
N ALA A 8 -35.24 -28.40 40.24
CA ALA A 8 -33.93 -27.87 40.55
C ALA A 8 -33.62 -26.71 39.59
N LEU A 9 -33.13 -25.60 40.13
CA LEU A 9 -32.60 -24.50 39.34
C LEU A 9 -31.26 -24.96 38.76
N THR A 10 -31.33 -25.66 37.62
CA THR A 10 -30.17 -25.97 36.80
C THR A 10 -29.64 -24.65 36.26
N ASN A 11 -28.52 -24.19 36.82
CA ASN A 11 -27.66 -23.21 36.18
C ASN A 11 -27.18 -23.81 34.85
N VAL A 12 -27.94 -23.56 33.78
CA VAL A 12 -27.43 -23.72 32.43
C VAL A 12 -26.61 -22.46 32.16
N LEU A 13 -25.32 -22.51 32.53
CA LEU A 13 -24.33 -21.73 31.79
C LEU A 13 -24.40 -22.26 30.36
N LEU A 14 -25.11 -21.55 29.49
CA LEU A 14 -24.83 -21.60 28.07
C LEU A 14 -23.42 -21.01 27.94
N PHE A 15 -22.39 -21.86 28.00
CA PHE A 15 -21.19 -21.61 27.22
C PHE A 15 -21.68 -21.64 25.77
N ALA A 16 -22.18 -20.50 25.30
CA ALA A 16 -22.01 -20.19 23.90
C ALA A 16 -20.50 -20.32 23.70
N VAL A 17 -20.11 -21.39 23.02
CA VAL A 17 -18.83 -21.47 22.34
C VAL A 17 -18.93 -20.32 21.35
N VAL A 18 -18.57 -19.11 21.81
CA VAL A 18 -18.03 -18.12 20.91
C VAL A 18 -16.86 -18.88 20.30
N PRO A 19 -16.87 -19.18 18.99
CA PRO A 19 -15.64 -19.61 18.38
C PRO A 19 -14.67 -18.50 18.76
N PHE A 20 -13.70 -18.84 19.61
CA PHE A 20 -12.49 -18.06 19.71
C PHE A 20 -11.91 -18.19 18.32
N ILE A 21 -12.28 -17.27 17.43
CA ILE A 21 -11.75 -17.15 16.08
C ILE A 21 -10.31 -16.71 16.33
N TRP A 22 -9.44 -17.69 16.59
CA TRP A 22 -8.02 -17.45 16.59
C TRP A 22 -7.67 -17.19 15.13
N SER A 23 -7.44 -15.92 14.79
CA SER A 23 -6.67 -15.57 13.60
C SER A 23 -5.39 -16.40 13.63
N ALA A 24 -5.06 -17.09 12.54
CA ALA A 24 -3.80 -17.80 12.45
C ALA A 24 -2.65 -16.77 12.57
N PRO A 25 -1.64 -17.01 13.41
CA PRO A 25 -0.44 -16.18 13.39
C PRO A 25 0.20 -16.33 12.00
N PRO A 26 0.70 -15.23 11.39
CA PRO A 26 1.32 -15.31 10.08
C PRO A 26 2.62 -16.13 10.14
N SER A 27 3.00 -16.71 9.00
CA SER A 27 4.27 -17.41 8.83
C SER A 27 5.42 -16.40 8.75
N TYR A 28 5.97 -16.02 9.91
CA TYR A 28 7.08 -15.08 10.00
C TYR A 28 8.37 -15.64 9.39
N LEU A 29 8.89 -14.93 8.39
CA LEU A 29 10.21 -15.18 7.81
C LEU A 29 11.26 -14.24 8.41
N PHE A 30 10.86 -13.03 8.77
CA PHE A 30 11.70 -12.05 9.46
C PHE A 30 10.88 -11.19 10.40
N THR A 31 11.46 -10.83 11.55
CA THR A 31 10.88 -9.84 12.47
C THR A 31 11.99 -8.95 13.02
N ALA A 32 11.76 -7.65 13.03
CA ALA A 32 12.63 -6.69 13.71
C ALA A 32 11.81 -5.69 14.53
N LYS A 33 12.34 -5.29 15.68
CA LYS A 33 11.81 -4.23 16.53
C LYS A 33 12.79 -3.07 16.53
N ASP A 34 12.28 -1.86 16.72
CA ASP A 34 13.07 -0.64 16.75
C ASP A 34 14.00 -0.51 15.52
N TYR A 35 13.45 -0.82 14.34
CA TYR A 35 14.24 -1.01 13.13
C TYR A 35 14.22 0.20 12.20
N LEU A 36 15.41 0.61 11.76
CA LEU A 36 15.71 1.61 10.73
C LEU A 36 15.38 3.07 11.05
N TYR A 37 14.12 3.34 11.39
CA TYR A 37 13.55 4.67 11.63
C TYR A 37 12.72 4.65 12.90
N GLU A 38 12.44 5.83 13.48
CA GLU A 38 11.51 5.97 14.61
C GLU A 38 10.05 5.94 14.15
N ALA A 39 9.77 6.37 12.91
CA ALA A 39 8.48 6.24 12.25
C ALA A 39 8.64 5.83 10.79
N TRP A 40 7.82 4.88 10.37
CA TRP A 40 7.70 4.43 8.99
C TRP A 40 6.45 5.03 8.36
N PHE A 41 6.56 5.51 7.11
CA PHE A 41 5.44 6.14 6.40
C PHE A 41 4.99 5.34 5.19
N LYS A 42 5.91 4.75 4.45
CA LYS A 42 5.61 3.97 3.24
C LYS A 42 6.67 2.91 3.02
N VAL A 43 6.25 1.78 2.49
CA VAL A 43 7.09 0.70 2.01
C VAL A 43 6.63 0.37 0.59
N GLU A 44 7.59 0.15 -0.30
CA GLU A 44 7.37 -0.29 -1.67
C GLU A 44 8.38 -1.38 -2.02
N THR A 45 8.05 -2.21 -3.00
CA THR A 45 8.85 -3.35 -3.46
C THR A 45 9.04 -3.28 -4.97
N VAL A 46 10.28 -3.42 -5.43
CA VAL A 46 10.63 -3.38 -6.86
C VAL A 46 11.99 -4.06 -7.06
N ASP A 47 12.20 -4.77 -8.17
CA ASP A 47 13.55 -5.26 -8.56
C ASP A 47 14.42 -4.11 -9.10
N PHE A 48 14.71 -3.15 -8.23
CA PHE A 48 15.41 -1.92 -8.58
C PHE A 48 16.87 -2.15 -9.01
N LEU A 49 17.52 -3.16 -8.44
CA LEU A 49 18.92 -3.49 -8.73
C LEU A 49 19.06 -4.51 -9.87
N GLY A 50 17.95 -5.00 -10.44
CA GLY A 50 17.97 -6.04 -11.48
C GLY A 50 18.58 -7.36 -11.00
N ALA A 51 18.40 -7.68 -9.72
CA ALA A 51 18.98 -8.84 -9.07
C ALA A 51 18.10 -10.10 -9.19
N GLY A 52 16.89 -9.97 -9.75
CA GLY A 52 15.88 -11.03 -9.82
C GLY A 52 15.11 -11.25 -8.52
N THR A 53 15.45 -10.53 -7.45
CA THR A 53 14.64 -10.41 -6.23
C THR A 53 14.38 -8.93 -5.96
N PRO A 54 13.15 -8.53 -5.58
CA PRO A 54 12.83 -7.15 -5.31
C PRO A 54 13.53 -6.64 -4.06
N GLN A 55 13.90 -5.37 -4.10
CA GLN A 55 14.33 -4.59 -2.95
C GLN A 55 13.14 -3.89 -2.31
N CYS A 56 13.29 -3.59 -1.02
CA CYS A 56 12.33 -2.86 -0.22
C CYS A 56 12.75 -1.40 -0.10
N ALA A 57 11.98 -0.49 -0.69
CA ALA A 57 12.17 0.95 -0.53
C ALA A 57 11.31 1.44 0.64
N VAL A 58 11.93 2.10 1.62
CA VAL A 58 11.28 2.53 2.86
C VAL A 58 11.42 4.03 3.04
N LEU A 59 10.31 4.74 3.06
CA LEU A 59 10.26 6.12 3.51
C LEU A 59 9.99 6.16 5.01
N GLY A 60 10.90 6.77 5.75
CA GLY A 60 10.74 6.92 7.20
C GLY A 60 11.48 8.11 7.76
N ARG A 61 11.23 8.33 9.05
CA ARG A 61 11.75 9.48 9.81
C ARG A 61 12.38 9.05 11.11
N ASP A 62 13.48 9.70 11.41
CA ASP A 62 14.16 9.69 12.69
C ASP A 62 14.06 11.12 13.27
N TYR A 63 13.27 11.27 14.34
CA TYR A 63 12.98 12.58 14.92
C TYR A 63 14.17 13.09 15.74
N THR A 64 14.86 12.20 16.47
CA THR A 64 16.01 12.59 17.28
C THR A 64 17.21 12.98 16.43
N GLY A 65 17.44 12.25 15.34
CA GLY A 65 18.51 12.53 14.37
C GLY A 65 18.18 13.64 13.37
N GLY A 66 16.93 14.10 13.30
CA GLY A 66 16.52 15.11 12.32
C GLY A 66 16.70 14.61 10.88
N ARG A 67 16.18 13.42 10.58
CA ARG A 67 16.32 12.76 9.27
C ARG A 67 14.97 12.27 8.74
N LEU A 68 14.66 12.62 7.49
CA LEU A 68 13.57 12.07 6.69
C LEU A 68 14.20 11.60 5.37
N SER A 69 14.03 10.34 5.01
CA SER A 69 14.77 9.78 3.87
C SER A 69 14.13 8.48 3.39
N VAL A 70 14.48 8.11 2.16
CA VAL A 70 14.16 6.79 1.61
C VAL A 70 15.40 5.91 1.74
N GLN A 71 15.23 4.70 2.26
CA GLN A 71 16.26 3.67 2.23
C GLN A 71 15.86 2.51 1.32
N LEU A 72 16.80 2.03 0.52
CA LEU A 72 16.64 0.82 -0.26
C LEU A 72 17.32 -0.35 0.47
N LEU A 73 16.56 -1.39 0.78
CA LEU A 73 17.00 -2.56 1.51
C LEU A 73 16.94 -3.80 0.61
N SER A 74 17.97 -4.64 0.65
CA SER A 74 17.93 -5.99 0.07
C SER A 74 17.72 -7.01 1.17
N TRP A 75 16.89 -8.02 0.92
CA TRP A 75 16.79 -9.17 1.80
C TRP A 75 17.76 -10.26 1.35
N GLU A 76 18.71 -10.61 2.21
CA GLU A 76 19.69 -11.65 1.95
C GLU A 76 19.83 -12.53 3.21
N GLN A 77 19.64 -13.84 3.07
CA GLN A 77 19.88 -14.82 4.13
C GLN A 77 19.15 -14.51 5.45
N GLY A 78 17.89 -14.07 5.38
CA GLY A 78 17.12 -13.74 6.59
C GLY A 78 17.44 -12.38 7.20
N LYS A 79 18.17 -11.49 6.50
CA LYS A 79 18.52 -10.15 6.97
C LYS A 79 18.28 -9.07 5.92
N LEU A 80 17.66 -7.98 6.33
CA LEU A 80 17.58 -6.76 5.52
C LEU A 80 18.84 -5.91 5.68
N THR A 81 19.48 -5.60 4.56
CA THR A 81 20.71 -4.81 4.48
C THR A 81 20.47 -3.56 3.65
N SER A 82 20.82 -2.40 4.21
CA SER A 82 20.74 -1.13 3.49
C SER A 82 21.75 -1.09 2.35
N ARG A 83 21.26 -0.81 1.14
CA ARG A 83 22.05 -0.68 -0.09
C ARG A 83 22.26 0.78 -0.45
N TRP A 84 21.33 1.64 -0.06
CA TRP A 84 21.34 3.06 -0.37
C TRP A 84 20.39 3.83 0.54
N GLU A 85 20.70 5.10 0.77
CA GLU A 85 19.84 6.06 1.45
C GLU A 85 19.81 7.36 0.64
N SER A 86 18.61 7.92 0.46
CA SER A 86 18.44 9.22 -0.18
C SER A 86 19.12 10.34 0.61
N PRO A 87 19.42 11.48 -0.01
CA PRO A 87 19.67 12.72 0.73
C PRO A 87 18.53 12.99 1.74
N ASN A 88 18.84 13.73 2.79
CA ASN A 88 17.86 14.08 3.81
C ASN A 88 16.80 15.03 3.23
N LEU A 89 15.55 14.59 3.24
CA LEU A 89 14.37 15.23 2.64
C LEU A 89 13.68 16.21 3.60
N LEU A 90 14.19 16.41 4.82
CA LEU A 90 13.50 17.21 5.84
C LEU A 90 13.20 18.65 5.41
N ALA A 91 14.06 19.24 4.58
CA ALA A 91 13.87 20.58 4.03
C ALA A 91 12.83 20.63 2.89
N GLU A 92 12.47 19.48 2.31
CA GLU A 92 11.52 19.36 1.19
C GLU A 92 10.05 19.33 1.67
N GLY A 93 9.82 19.23 2.98
CA GLY A 93 8.49 19.10 3.57
C GLY A 93 7.96 17.65 3.52
N PRO A 94 6.64 17.45 3.48
CA PRO A 94 6.06 16.13 3.27
C PRO A 94 6.59 15.49 1.98
N ALA A 95 7.02 14.24 2.10
CA ALA A 95 7.51 13.43 0.98
C ALA A 95 6.63 12.19 0.83
N MET A 96 6.48 11.75 -0.41
CA MET A 96 5.81 10.51 -0.80
C MET A 96 6.81 9.65 -1.57
N LEU A 97 6.66 8.34 -1.46
CA LEU A 97 7.50 7.35 -2.12
C LEU A 97 6.62 6.47 -3.00
N ALA A 98 7.08 6.23 -4.23
CA ALA A 98 6.62 5.14 -5.08
C ALA A 98 7.81 4.50 -5.79
N ALA A 99 7.63 3.26 -6.25
CA ALA A 99 8.62 2.56 -7.04
C ALA A 99 7.92 1.73 -8.12
N GLY A 100 8.50 1.68 -9.32
CA GLY A 100 7.88 1.03 -10.48
C GLY A 100 8.71 1.26 -11.73
N TYR A 101 8.08 1.15 -12.90
CA TYR A 101 8.69 1.26 -14.23
C TYR A 101 8.14 2.46 -15.02
N PRO A 102 8.33 3.71 -14.55
CA PRO A 102 7.73 4.89 -15.18
C PRO A 102 8.49 5.37 -16.43
N LEU A 103 9.54 4.65 -16.85
CA LEU A 103 10.44 5.06 -17.92
C LEU A 103 10.17 4.25 -19.19
N PRO A 104 10.05 4.89 -20.38
CA PRO A 104 9.81 4.19 -21.64
C PRO A 104 10.88 3.18 -22.04
N THR A 105 12.05 3.27 -21.41
CA THR A 105 13.20 2.39 -21.60
C THR A 105 13.08 1.08 -20.79
N GLY A 106 12.10 1.00 -19.88
CA GLY A 106 11.72 -0.22 -19.16
C GLY A 106 12.51 -0.51 -17.88
N GLU A 107 13.46 0.35 -17.49
CA GLU A 107 14.15 0.23 -16.21
C GLU A 107 13.29 0.76 -15.05
N PRO A 108 13.42 0.16 -13.86
CA PRO A 108 12.72 0.61 -12.68
C PRO A 108 13.29 1.94 -12.16
N ALA A 109 12.45 2.69 -11.45
CA ALA A 109 12.81 3.93 -10.80
C ALA A 109 12.27 4.02 -9.37
N LEU A 110 13.01 4.69 -8.48
CA LEU A 110 12.46 5.21 -7.22
C LEU A 110 12.01 6.65 -7.45
N LEU A 111 10.75 6.91 -7.14
CA LEU A 111 10.14 8.23 -7.24
C LEU A 111 9.95 8.80 -5.84
N ILE A 112 10.52 9.97 -5.58
CA ILE A 112 10.26 10.73 -4.36
C ILE A 112 9.57 12.02 -4.76
N LEU A 113 8.31 12.16 -4.36
CA LEU A 113 7.52 13.34 -4.63
C LEU A 113 7.44 14.18 -3.35
N SER A 114 7.93 15.41 -3.41
CA SER A 114 7.82 16.40 -2.34
C SER A 114 6.76 17.44 -2.66
N GLN A 115 6.69 18.52 -1.89
CA GLN A 115 5.78 19.63 -2.19
C GLN A 115 6.20 20.45 -3.42
N GLU A 116 7.50 20.48 -3.74
CA GLU A 116 8.04 21.28 -4.86
C GLU A 116 8.70 20.44 -5.95
N HIS A 117 9.14 19.22 -5.65
CA HIS A 117 9.98 18.44 -6.55
C HIS A 117 9.53 16.99 -6.68
N LEU A 118 9.65 16.48 -7.90
CA LEU A 118 9.75 15.05 -8.16
C LEU A 118 11.22 14.69 -8.37
N TYR A 119 11.75 13.79 -7.55
CA TYR A 119 13.07 13.19 -7.72
C TYR A 119 12.93 11.80 -8.31
N LEU A 120 13.73 11.53 -9.33
CA LEU A 120 13.80 10.23 -9.99
C LEU A 120 15.20 9.64 -9.76
N TYR A 121 15.25 8.48 -9.12
CA TYR A 121 16.49 7.73 -8.96
C TYR A 121 16.44 6.45 -9.79
N THR A 122 17.52 6.18 -10.52
CA THR A 122 17.72 4.96 -11.31
C THR A 122 19.00 4.25 -10.86
N TYR A 123 19.14 2.99 -11.26
CA TYR A 123 20.34 2.18 -11.01
C TYR A 123 21.13 2.00 -12.31
N GLU A 124 22.32 2.58 -12.38
CA GLU A 124 23.18 2.55 -13.55
C GLU A 124 24.64 2.31 -13.14
N ASN A 125 25.33 1.39 -13.82
CA ASN A 125 26.75 1.09 -13.59
C ASN A 125 27.06 0.82 -12.11
N GLU A 126 26.28 -0.04 -11.46
CA GLU A 126 26.39 -0.39 -10.05
C GLU A 126 26.14 0.75 -9.05
N ASN A 127 25.59 1.89 -9.50
CA ASN A 127 25.33 3.05 -8.66
C ASN A 127 23.87 3.48 -8.74
N ILE A 128 23.32 3.88 -7.59
CA ILE A 128 22.01 4.55 -7.53
C ILE A 128 22.26 6.04 -7.68
N ILE A 129 21.71 6.63 -8.74
CA ILE A 129 21.95 8.03 -9.12
C ILE A 129 20.63 8.80 -9.19
N LEU A 130 20.67 10.10 -8.89
CA LEU A 130 19.58 11.01 -9.21
C LEU A 130 19.62 11.27 -10.72
N SER A 131 18.77 10.59 -11.47
CA SER A 131 18.74 10.68 -12.94
C SER A 131 18.00 11.94 -13.41
N SER A 132 16.98 12.36 -12.68
CA SER A 132 16.21 13.57 -13.00
C SER A 132 15.57 14.20 -11.77
N GLN A 133 15.35 15.51 -11.83
CA GLN A 133 14.63 16.28 -10.83
C GLN A 133 13.73 17.29 -11.54
N PHE A 134 12.44 17.26 -11.24
CA PHE A 134 11.45 18.14 -11.85
C PHE A 134 10.79 19.02 -10.80
N LYS A 135 10.70 20.32 -11.05
CA LYS A 135 9.92 21.24 -10.22
C LYS A 135 8.45 21.20 -10.62
N HIS A 136 7.54 21.24 -9.65
CA HIS A 136 6.11 21.25 -9.88
C HIS A 136 5.36 22.15 -8.90
N ALA A 137 4.03 22.23 -9.05
CA ALA A 137 3.12 22.96 -8.16
C ALA A 137 1.85 22.14 -7.81
N LEU A 138 2.01 20.82 -7.66
CA LEU A 138 0.89 19.88 -7.53
C LEU A 138 0.24 19.88 -6.13
N PHE A 139 0.99 20.22 -5.09
CA PHE A 139 0.62 20.07 -3.68
C PHE A 139 0.09 18.65 -3.36
N PRO A 140 0.92 17.63 -3.59
CA PRO A 140 0.50 16.24 -3.53
C PRO A 140 0.26 15.78 -2.08
N LEU A 141 -0.68 14.84 -1.94
CA LEU A 141 -1.06 14.19 -0.68
C LEU A 141 -0.64 12.72 -0.67
N GLU A 142 -0.69 12.06 -1.82
CA GLU A 142 -0.33 10.64 -1.98
C GLU A 142 0.18 10.42 -3.41
N LEU A 143 1.01 9.38 -3.58
CA LEU A 143 1.57 8.94 -4.85
C LEU A 143 1.47 7.42 -4.95
N SER A 144 1.08 6.94 -6.12
CA SER A 144 1.21 5.55 -6.54
C SER A 144 1.64 5.51 -8.01
N VAL A 145 2.21 4.40 -8.46
CA VAL A 145 2.59 4.16 -9.85
C VAL A 145 2.07 2.80 -10.31
N ALA A 146 1.53 2.73 -11.52
CA ALA A 146 1.12 1.48 -12.16
C ALA A 146 0.82 1.71 -13.65
N ASP A 147 1.00 0.68 -14.47
CA ASP A 147 0.67 0.65 -15.90
C ASP A 147 -0.86 0.59 -16.11
N LEU A 148 -1.49 1.76 -16.30
CA LEU A 148 -2.95 1.87 -16.42
C LEU A 148 -3.46 1.54 -17.82
N ASP A 149 -2.61 1.66 -18.84
CA ASP A 149 -2.99 1.47 -20.25
C ASP A 149 -2.31 0.27 -20.94
N GLY A 150 -1.58 -0.55 -20.18
CA GLY A 150 -1.01 -1.81 -20.61
C GLY A 150 0.15 -1.65 -21.59
N ASP A 151 0.79 -0.49 -21.63
CA ASP A 151 1.89 -0.18 -22.55
C ASP A 151 3.28 -0.54 -21.99
N GLY A 152 3.33 -1.04 -20.74
CA GLY A 152 4.54 -1.41 -20.02
C GLY A 152 5.26 -0.23 -19.37
N VAL A 153 4.68 0.97 -19.38
CA VAL A 153 5.21 2.17 -18.73
C VAL A 153 4.23 2.64 -17.65
N ASP A 154 4.68 2.67 -16.41
CA ASP A 154 3.81 3.07 -15.31
C ASP A 154 3.40 4.55 -15.39
N GLU A 155 2.09 4.81 -15.23
CA GLU A 155 1.57 6.14 -14.93
C GLU A 155 1.82 6.51 -13.46
N LEU A 156 1.98 7.80 -13.21
CA LEU A 156 1.96 8.36 -11.86
C LEU A 156 0.53 8.78 -11.49
N LEU A 157 0.02 8.22 -10.41
CA LEU A 157 -1.26 8.57 -9.80
C LEU A 157 -1.01 9.49 -8.60
N ILE A 158 -1.37 10.76 -8.75
CA ILE A 158 -1.08 11.80 -7.76
C ILE A 158 -2.39 12.28 -7.14
N ALA A 159 -2.59 11.99 -5.85
CA ALA A 159 -3.74 12.46 -5.09
C ALA A 159 -3.51 13.90 -4.61
N ARG A 160 -4.52 14.76 -4.78
CA ARG A 160 -4.48 16.16 -4.31
C ARG A 160 -5.88 16.68 -3.99
N VAL A 161 -5.91 17.79 -3.24
CA VAL A 161 -7.18 18.49 -2.95
C VAL A 161 -7.76 19.02 -4.26
N GLY A 162 -8.89 18.46 -4.67
CA GLY A 162 -9.67 18.96 -5.80
C GLY A 162 -10.63 20.06 -5.36
N LYS A 163 -11.27 19.92 -4.19
CA LYS A 163 -12.21 20.91 -3.66
C LYS A 163 -12.25 20.91 -2.12
N ARG A 164 -12.09 22.08 -1.54
CA ARG A 164 -12.19 22.29 -0.09
C ARG A 164 -13.66 22.31 0.35
N MET A 165 -14.04 21.41 1.25
CA MET A 165 -15.37 21.41 1.87
C MET A 165 -15.28 21.88 3.33
N PRO A 166 -16.41 22.25 3.98
CA PRO A 166 -16.38 22.72 5.36
C PRO A 166 -15.88 21.69 6.37
N THR A 167 -16.05 20.39 6.09
CA THR A 167 -15.77 19.29 7.04
C THR A 167 -14.65 18.37 6.60
N TYR A 168 -14.30 18.34 5.31
CA TYR A 168 -13.23 17.54 4.74
C TYR A 168 -12.78 18.13 3.40
N ASP A 169 -11.71 17.60 2.81
CA ASP A 169 -11.30 17.94 1.44
C ASP A 169 -11.79 16.85 0.47
N GLU A 170 -12.45 17.24 -0.62
CA GLU A 170 -12.70 16.32 -1.74
C GLU A 170 -11.41 16.14 -2.51
N ILE A 171 -10.93 14.90 -2.55
CA ILE A 171 -9.70 14.51 -3.21
C ILE A 171 -10.01 14.05 -4.63
N ILE A 172 -9.12 14.40 -5.55
CA ILE A 172 -9.04 13.84 -6.90
C ILE A 172 -7.68 13.16 -7.04
N VAL A 173 -7.61 12.15 -7.91
CA VAL A 173 -6.35 11.57 -8.37
C VAL A 173 -6.13 12.03 -9.79
N GLU A 174 -5.01 12.68 -10.04
CA GLU A 174 -4.57 13.07 -11.37
C GLU A 174 -3.56 12.05 -11.90
N VAL A 175 -3.71 11.69 -13.18
CA VAL A 175 -2.87 10.70 -13.86
C VAL A 175 -1.86 11.44 -14.71
N TYR A 176 -0.58 11.10 -14.55
CA TYR A 176 0.53 11.72 -15.26
C TYR A 176 1.42 10.66 -15.92
N ARG A 177 1.92 10.97 -17.12
CA ARG A 177 3.04 10.24 -17.72
C ARG A 177 4.33 11.00 -17.44
N LEU A 178 5.38 10.26 -17.09
CA LEU A 178 6.72 10.83 -16.94
C LEU A 178 7.40 10.90 -18.32
N THR A 179 7.94 12.08 -18.64
CA THR A 179 8.68 12.32 -19.88
C THR A 179 10.04 12.96 -19.56
N ALA A 180 10.91 13.07 -20.56
CA ALA A 180 12.18 13.76 -20.41
C ALA A 180 12.03 15.23 -19.97
N ASP A 181 10.90 15.87 -20.32
CA ASP A 181 10.59 17.25 -19.96
C ASP A 181 9.81 17.37 -18.62
N GLY A 182 9.52 16.24 -17.98
CA GLY A 182 8.78 16.16 -16.72
C GLY A 182 7.38 15.56 -16.85
N LEU A 183 6.48 15.98 -15.98
CA LEU A 183 5.14 15.40 -15.84
C LEU A 183 4.16 15.94 -16.88
N VAL A 184 3.57 15.04 -17.66
CA VAL A 184 2.49 15.35 -18.61
C VAL A 184 1.19 14.79 -18.07
N LYS A 185 0.24 15.66 -17.75
CA LYS A 185 -1.08 15.24 -17.26
C LYS A 185 -1.84 14.54 -18.37
N LEU A 186 -2.26 13.29 -18.12
CA LEU A 186 -3.11 12.52 -19.02
C LEU A 186 -4.58 12.73 -18.68
N GLY A 187 -4.93 12.74 -17.39
CA GLY A 187 -6.32 12.69 -16.97
C GLY A 187 -6.53 12.84 -15.47
N SER A 188 -7.74 12.51 -15.02
CA SER A 188 -8.06 12.48 -13.59
C SER A 188 -9.24 11.56 -13.27
N SER A 189 -9.39 11.24 -11.99
CA SER A 189 -10.60 10.65 -11.42
C SER A 189 -11.72 11.66 -11.23
N PRO A 190 -12.97 11.21 -11.00
CA PRO A 190 -13.98 12.03 -10.33
C PRO A 190 -13.55 12.40 -8.90
N PHE A 191 -14.35 13.20 -8.19
CA PHE A 191 -14.16 13.41 -6.75
C PHE A 191 -14.36 12.10 -5.99
N LEU A 192 -13.38 11.75 -5.16
CA LEU A 192 -13.35 10.50 -4.39
C LEU A 192 -13.72 10.71 -2.91
N GLY A 193 -14.19 11.91 -2.55
CA GLY A 193 -14.44 12.28 -1.16
C GLY A 193 -13.14 12.45 -0.36
N ASN A 194 -13.20 12.17 0.95
CA ASN A 194 -12.05 12.25 1.84
C ASN A 194 -11.21 10.97 1.73
N LEU A 195 -10.33 10.93 0.73
CA LEU A 195 -9.41 9.82 0.48
C LEU A 195 -8.47 9.64 1.68
N ARG A 196 -8.33 8.40 2.14
CA ARG A 196 -7.46 8.02 3.27
C ARG A 196 -6.32 7.09 2.85
N CYS A 197 -6.51 6.34 1.77
CA CYS A 197 -5.50 5.43 1.24
C CYS A 197 -5.77 5.11 -0.24
N LEU A 198 -4.70 4.93 -1.01
CA LEU A 198 -4.68 4.63 -2.44
C LEU A 198 -3.66 3.52 -2.72
N THR A 199 -3.98 2.66 -3.67
CA THR A 199 -3.01 1.78 -4.34
C THR A 199 -3.44 1.55 -5.80
N ALA A 200 -2.52 1.10 -6.63
CA ALA A 200 -2.80 0.72 -8.01
C ALA A 200 -2.00 -0.53 -8.39
N GLY A 201 -2.54 -1.32 -9.32
CA GLY A 201 -1.97 -2.57 -9.80
C GLY A 201 -3.02 -3.40 -10.53
N ASP A 202 -2.58 -4.37 -11.34
CA ASP A 202 -3.48 -5.28 -12.07
C ASP A 202 -4.21 -6.20 -11.08
N LEU A 203 -5.43 -5.82 -10.72
CA LEU A 203 -6.21 -6.48 -9.66
C LEU A 203 -7.07 -7.61 -10.23
N ASP A 204 -7.45 -7.52 -11.50
CA ASP A 204 -8.31 -8.50 -12.15
C ASP A 204 -7.56 -9.45 -13.10
N GLY A 205 -6.28 -9.18 -13.36
CA GLY A 205 -5.38 -10.02 -14.15
C GLY A 205 -5.53 -9.84 -15.66
N ASP A 206 -6.10 -8.72 -16.12
CA ASP A 206 -6.29 -8.44 -17.54
C ASP A 206 -5.10 -7.74 -18.21
N GLY A 207 -4.07 -7.40 -17.43
CA GLY A 207 -2.86 -6.71 -17.88
C GLY A 207 -2.95 -5.19 -17.83
N PHE A 208 -4.06 -4.62 -17.34
CA PHE A 208 -4.22 -3.19 -17.10
C PHE A 208 -4.39 -2.95 -15.61
N ALA A 209 -3.70 -1.95 -15.05
CA ALA A 209 -3.83 -1.69 -13.63
C ALA A 209 -5.18 -1.02 -13.27
N GLU A 210 -5.78 -1.50 -12.17
CA GLU A 210 -6.83 -0.78 -11.46
C GLU A 210 -6.26 0.15 -10.41
N MET A 211 -6.97 1.24 -10.14
CA MET A 211 -6.79 2.05 -8.95
C MET A 211 -7.81 1.65 -7.88
N VAL A 212 -7.32 1.31 -6.69
CA VAL A 212 -8.15 1.04 -5.51
C VAL A 212 -7.98 2.16 -4.50
N THR A 213 -9.10 2.66 -3.99
CA THR A 213 -9.13 3.78 -3.05
C THR A 213 -10.02 3.47 -1.86
N GLU A 214 -9.64 4.01 -0.70
CA GLU A 214 -10.47 4.00 0.50
C GLU A 214 -10.76 5.43 0.92
N ALA A 215 -12.05 5.77 1.07
CA ALA A 215 -12.48 7.10 1.46
C ALA A 215 -13.51 7.04 2.59
N GLY A 216 -13.40 7.99 3.53
CA GLY A 216 -14.35 8.10 4.64
C GLY A 216 -13.92 9.10 5.70
N LEU A 217 -14.64 9.13 6.83
CA LEU A 217 -14.44 10.13 7.87
C LEU A 217 -13.88 9.51 9.15
N SER A 218 -12.81 10.11 9.68
CA SER A 218 -12.14 9.66 10.91
C SER A 218 -11.70 8.19 10.80
N THR A 219 -11.97 7.36 11.81
CA THR A 219 -11.66 5.92 11.83
C THR A 219 -12.84 5.03 11.48
N ARG A 220 -13.96 5.61 11.02
CA ARG A 220 -15.15 4.84 10.66
C ARG A 220 -14.90 4.01 9.40
N PRO A 221 -15.61 2.87 9.24
CA PRO A 221 -15.72 2.19 7.96
C PRO A 221 -16.00 3.20 6.84
N GLY A 222 -15.29 3.07 5.73
CA GLY A 222 -15.48 3.91 4.56
C GLY A 222 -15.97 3.12 3.36
N VAL A 223 -15.66 3.68 2.20
CA VAL A 223 -16.01 3.15 0.88
C VAL A 223 -14.73 2.77 0.17
N ILE A 224 -14.63 1.51 -0.21
CA ILE A 224 -13.62 1.04 -1.15
C ILE A 224 -14.16 1.26 -2.56
N SER A 225 -13.42 1.98 -3.40
CA SER A 225 -13.76 2.15 -4.82
C SER A 225 -12.66 1.56 -5.68
N VAL A 226 -13.05 0.80 -6.70
CA VAL A 226 -12.15 0.32 -7.76
C VAL A 226 -12.46 1.11 -9.02
N LEU A 227 -11.44 1.71 -9.60
CA LEU A 227 -11.50 2.52 -10.82
C LEU A 227 -10.54 1.94 -11.85
N ALA A 228 -10.91 2.00 -13.13
CA ALA A 228 -10.04 1.65 -14.25
C ALA A 228 -9.88 2.85 -15.18
N TRP A 229 -8.77 2.86 -15.92
CA TRP A 229 -8.50 3.90 -16.91
C TRP A 229 -9.34 3.70 -18.16
N ASP A 230 -10.00 4.78 -18.61
CA ASP A 230 -10.66 4.83 -19.91
C ASP A 230 -9.75 5.61 -20.88
N PRO A 231 -9.05 4.94 -21.81
CA PRO A 231 -8.10 5.60 -22.70
C PRO A 231 -8.77 6.52 -23.72
N VAL A 232 -10.07 6.33 -23.99
CA VAL A 232 -10.83 7.18 -24.91
C VAL A 232 -11.22 8.50 -24.23
N LYS A 233 -11.63 8.43 -22.96
CA LYS A 233 -11.96 9.62 -22.16
C LYS A 233 -10.74 10.29 -21.54
N GLN A 234 -9.63 9.55 -21.40
CA GLN A 234 -8.47 9.92 -20.61
C GLN A 234 -8.85 10.24 -19.16
N GLU A 235 -9.62 9.35 -18.54
CA GLU A 235 -10.14 9.51 -17.18
C GLU A 235 -10.14 8.18 -16.42
N LEU A 236 -10.00 8.25 -15.09
CA LEU A 236 -10.24 7.11 -14.22
C LEU A 236 -11.75 6.98 -13.96
N VAL A 237 -12.35 5.87 -14.37
CA VAL A 237 -13.79 5.63 -14.30
C VAL A 237 -14.10 4.58 -13.22
N PRO A 238 -15.06 4.84 -12.31
CA PRO A 238 -15.47 3.84 -11.32
C PRO A 238 -16.01 2.56 -11.96
N ARG A 239 -15.43 1.41 -11.58
CA ARG A 239 -15.96 0.08 -11.90
C ARG A 239 -17.05 -0.31 -10.90
N PHE A 240 -16.73 -0.24 -9.62
CA PHE A 240 -17.68 -0.50 -8.53
C PHE A 240 -17.22 0.12 -7.21
N GLN A 241 -18.12 0.13 -6.22
CA GLN A 241 -17.86 0.60 -4.87
C GLN A 241 -18.43 -0.38 -3.85
N MET A 242 -17.75 -0.50 -2.70
CA MET A 242 -18.18 -1.32 -1.57
C MET A 242 -18.11 -0.51 -0.29
N GLU A 243 -19.26 -0.33 0.35
CA GLU A 243 -19.34 0.29 1.67
C GLU A 243 -19.08 -0.75 2.76
N ASN A 244 -18.37 -0.35 3.82
CA ASN A 244 -18.15 -1.18 5.01
C ASN A 244 -17.45 -2.52 4.71
N LEU A 245 -16.68 -2.62 3.64
CA LEU A 245 -15.83 -3.79 3.36
C LEU A 245 -14.82 -3.98 4.51
N LEU A 246 -14.22 -2.87 4.94
CA LEU A 246 -13.31 -2.82 6.07
C LEU A 246 -14.05 -2.30 7.32
N PRO A 247 -13.81 -2.88 8.50
CA PRO A 247 -14.39 -2.43 9.76
C PRO A 247 -13.79 -1.10 10.29
N THR A 248 -12.72 -0.59 9.67
CA THR A 248 -12.00 0.66 10.01
C THR A 248 -11.22 1.15 8.79
N LEU A 249 -10.65 2.36 8.83
CA LEU A 249 -9.69 2.79 7.80
C LEU A 249 -8.46 1.86 7.75
N PRO A 250 -7.93 1.55 6.55
CA PRO A 250 -6.59 1.03 6.37
C PRO A 250 -5.56 2.15 6.45
N PHE A 251 -4.37 1.85 6.96
CA PHE A 251 -3.19 2.73 6.87
C PHE A 251 -2.26 2.35 5.72
N GLY A 252 -2.29 1.08 5.30
CA GLY A 252 -1.56 0.60 4.13
C GLY A 252 -2.45 -0.24 3.23
N MET A 253 -2.23 -0.14 1.92
CA MET A 253 -2.89 -0.94 0.89
C MET A 253 -1.89 -1.25 -0.22
N THR A 254 -1.95 -2.47 -0.76
CA THR A 254 -1.13 -2.90 -1.90
C THR A 254 -1.86 -4.00 -2.67
N ILE A 255 -1.51 -4.16 -3.93
CA ILE A 255 -1.95 -5.29 -4.77
C ILE A 255 -0.76 -6.21 -4.94
N ALA A 256 -0.92 -7.47 -4.55
CA ALA A 256 0.11 -8.50 -4.66
C ALA A 256 -0.23 -9.47 -5.78
N THR A 257 0.79 -10.06 -6.39
CA THR A 257 0.62 -11.18 -7.30
C THR A 257 0.45 -12.46 -6.48
N GLY A 258 -0.74 -13.07 -6.56
CA GLY A 258 -1.03 -14.32 -5.88
C GLY A 258 -0.92 -15.52 -6.81
N THR A 259 -0.66 -16.71 -6.25
CA THR A 259 -0.59 -17.98 -7.01
C THR A 259 -1.89 -18.32 -7.75
N GLU A 260 -3.03 -17.90 -7.19
CA GLU A 260 -4.37 -18.06 -7.77
C GLU A 260 -4.91 -16.75 -8.41
N GLY A 261 -4.03 -15.79 -8.68
CA GLY A 261 -4.37 -14.45 -9.18
C GLY A 261 -4.19 -13.36 -8.12
N ALA A 262 -4.29 -12.10 -8.56
CA ALA A 262 -3.99 -10.93 -7.74
C ALA A 262 -4.84 -10.82 -6.47
N LEU A 263 -4.25 -10.20 -5.45
CA LEU A 263 -4.86 -9.98 -4.14
C LEU A 263 -4.72 -8.53 -3.72
N LEU A 264 -5.81 -7.93 -3.24
CA LEU A 264 -5.76 -6.67 -2.52
C LEU A 264 -5.45 -6.94 -1.04
N LEU A 265 -4.36 -6.38 -0.54
CA LEU A 265 -3.98 -6.44 0.85
C LEU A 265 -4.25 -5.11 1.54
N THR A 266 -4.81 -5.16 2.74
CA THR A 266 -5.09 -3.97 3.56
C THR A 266 -4.51 -4.16 4.96
N ALA A 267 -3.81 -3.15 5.47
CA ALA A 267 -3.17 -3.15 6.77
C ALA A 267 -3.78 -2.05 7.66
N ASP A 268 -4.23 -2.39 8.86
CA ASP A 268 -4.91 -1.44 9.76
C ASP A 268 -4.26 -1.26 11.14
N GLY A 269 -4.70 -0.20 11.84
CA GLY A 269 -4.16 0.20 13.13
C GLY A 269 -4.47 -0.76 14.29
N TRP A 270 -5.27 -1.80 14.06
CA TRP A 270 -5.52 -2.87 15.04
C TRP A 270 -4.58 -4.06 14.87
N GLY A 271 -3.65 -3.99 13.91
CA GLY A 271 -2.70 -5.07 13.67
C GLY A 271 -3.22 -6.10 12.69
N ARG A 272 -4.22 -5.77 11.86
CA ARG A 272 -4.84 -6.72 10.95
C ARG A 272 -4.35 -6.53 9.52
N LEU A 273 -3.84 -7.60 8.93
CA LEU A 273 -3.58 -7.70 7.49
C LEU A 273 -4.69 -8.55 6.86
N SER A 274 -5.57 -7.91 6.09
CA SER A 274 -6.70 -8.57 5.42
C SER A 274 -6.41 -8.73 3.93
N LEU A 275 -6.81 -9.88 3.38
CA LEU A 275 -6.58 -10.26 1.98
C LEU A 275 -7.92 -10.37 1.27
N PHE A 276 -8.07 -9.72 0.12
CA PHE A 276 -9.27 -9.76 -0.69
C PHE A 276 -8.97 -10.19 -2.12
N ARG A 277 -9.83 -11.02 -2.68
CA ARG A 277 -9.82 -11.39 -4.10
C ARG A 277 -10.95 -10.66 -4.80
N LEU A 278 -10.67 -10.17 -6.00
CA LEU A 278 -11.70 -9.63 -6.87
C LEU A 278 -12.50 -10.77 -7.50
N GLU A 279 -13.82 -10.72 -7.31
CA GLU A 279 -14.80 -11.63 -7.88
C GLU A 279 -15.82 -10.84 -8.72
N GLU A 280 -16.69 -11.53 -9.47
CA GLU A 280 -17.72 -10.89 -10.30
C GLU A 280 -18.58 -9.83 -9.56
N LYS A 281 -18.74 -9.99 -8.25
CA LYS A 281 -19.60 -9.14 -7.39
C LYS A 281 -18.81 -8.15 -6.52
N GLY A 282 -17.51 -8.00 -6.75
CA GLY A 282 -16.62 -7.14 -5.98
C GLY A 282 -15.58 -7.92 -5.17
N LEU A 283 -15.03 -7.29 -4.16
CA LEU A 283 -13.95 -7.84 -3.34
C LEU A 283 -14.51 -8.77 -2.25
N THR A 284 -13.96 -9.99 -2.17
CA THR A 284 -14.31 -10.96 -1.14
C THR A 284 -13.08 -11.36 -0.33
N PRO A 285 -13.19 -11.51 1.00
CA PRO A 285 -12.06 -11.90 1.83
C PRO A 285 -11.63 -13.33 1.50
N VAL A 286 -10.34 -13.55 1.28
CA VAL A 286 -9.78 -14.87 0.94
C VAL A 286 -9.70 -15.77 2.19
N SER A 287 -9.38 -15.16 3.33
CA SER A 287 -9.24 -15.83 4.61
C SER A 287 -9.62 -14.90 5.75
N GLU A 288 -9.58 -15.42 6.97
CA GLU A 288 -9.43 -14.54 8.14
C GLU A 288 -8.14 -13.72 8.02
N HIS A 289 -8.16 -12.51 8.57
CA HIS A 289 -6.99 -11.63 8.57
C HIS A 289 -5.85 -12.22 9.41
N PHE A 290 -4.62 -11.90 9.04
CA PHE A 290 -3.46 -12.14 9.91
C PHE A 290 -3.40 -11.08 11.00
N SER A 291 -3.10 -11.51 12.22
CA SER A 291 -2.98 -10.63 13.38
C SER A 291 -1.54 -10.42 13.80
N PHE A 292 -1.18 -9.16 13.97
CA PHE A 292 0.12 -8.69 14.44
C PHE A 292 -0.02 -8.05 15.83
N PRO A 293 1.02 -8.10 16.67
CA PRO A 293 0.98 -7.52 18.01
C PRO A 293 0.92 -5.98 18.02
N ASN A 294 1.18 -5.34 16.89
CA ASN A 294 1.27 -3.89 16.73
C ASN A 294 0.30 -3.43 15.65
N GLY A 295 -0.23 -2.20 15.78
CA GLY A 295 -1.00 -1.57 14.70
C GLY A 295 -0.15 -1.40 13.45
N LEU A 296 -0.69 -1.72 12.27
CA LEU A 296 0.05 -1.67 11.02
C LEU A 296 -0.10 -0.29 10.38
N VAL A 297 0.98 0.17 9.73
CA VAL A 297 1.05 1.48 9.07
C VAL A 297 1.39 1.41 7.59
N ALA A 298 1.99 0.32 7.12
CA ALA A 298 2.29 0.11 5.71
C ALA A 298 2.37 -1.38 5.38
N VAL A 299 2.09 -1.72 4.13
CA VAL A 299 2.28 -3.06 3.56
C VAL A 299 2.77 -2.93 2.12
N ALA A 300 3.69 -3.79 1.72
CA ALA A 300 4.14 -3.99 0.34
C ALA A 300 4.36 -5.49 0.08
N CYS A 301 4.38 -5.91 -1.18
CA CYS A 301 4.50 -7.33 -1.55
C CYS A 301 5.48 -7.57 -2.69
N GLY A 302 6.22 -8.67 -2.63
CA GLY A 302 7.10 -9.10 -3.71
C GLY A 302 7.80 -10.41 -3.37
N ASP A 303 8.36 -11.10 -4.37
CA ASP A 303 9.16 -12.31 -4.22
C ASP A 303 10.55 -12.04 -3.62
N LEU A 304 10.58 -11.60 -2.38
CA LEU A 304 11.78 -11.10 -1.71
C LEU A 304 12.81 -12.22 -1.49
N ASN A 305 12.37 -13.46 -1.35
CA ASN A 305 13.25 -14.62 -1.14
C ASN A 305 13.67 -15.32 -2.45
N GLY A 306 13.05 -15.00 -3.59
CA GLY A 306 13.34 -15.57 -4.91
C GLY A 306 12.76 -16.97 -5.15
N ASP A 307 11.72 -17.37 -4.42
CA ASP A 307 11.04 -18.65 -4.57
C ASP A 307 9.87 -18.63 -5.57
N GLY A 308 9.57 -17.44 -6.12
CA GLY A 308 8.51 -17.22 -7.11
C GLY A 308 7.15 -16.89 -6.48
N GLN A 309 7.06 -16.68 -5.17
CA GLN A 309 5.84 -16.28 -4.48
C GLN A 309 6.04 -14.99 -3.71
N ASP A 310 5.02 -14.12 -3.71
CA ASP A 310 5.11 -12.86 -2.99
C ASP A 310 5.10 -13.06 -1.46
N GLU A 311 6.10 -12.47 -0.80
CA GLU A 311 6.06 -12.17 0.62
C GLU A 311 5.41 -10.81 0.87
N ALA A 312 4.72 -10.67 2.01
CA ALA A 312 4.34 -9.36 2.51
C ALA A 312 5.39 -8.78 3.47
N ILE A 313 5.80 -7.55 3.19
CA ILE A 313 6.51 -6.68 4.14
C ILE A 313 5.47 -5.84 4.85
N VAL A 314 5.42 -5.94 6.17
CA VAL A 314 4.45 -5.22 6.99
C VAL A 314 5.19 -4.37 8.02
N ALA A 315 4.91 -3.06 8.03
CA ALA A 315 5.43 -2.14 9.04
C ALA A 315 4.40 -1.93 10.15
N GLY A 316 4.81 -2.14 11.40
CA GLY A 316 4.00 -1.93 12.59
C GLY A 316 4.46 -0.71 13.39
N HIS A 317 3.53 0.11 13.87
CA HIS A 317 3.83 1.24 14.73
C HIS A 317 4.43 0.80 16.09
N PRO A 318 5.45 1.52 16.62
CA PRO A 318 6.10 2.70 16.02
C PRO A 318 7.08 2.36 14.89
N ASN A 319 7.83 1.27 15.00
CA ASN A 319 8.95 0.94 14.11
C ASN A 319 9.31 -0.56 14.15
N ASN A 320 8.28 -1.41 14.02
CA ASN A 320 8.41 -2.85 13.90
C ASN A 320 8.30 -3.25 12.44
N LEU A 321 9.03 -4.28 12.04
CA LEU A 321 9.02 -4.81 10.68
C LEU A 321 8.78 -6.31 10.72
N TYR A 322 7.90 -6.77 9.85
CA TYR A 322 7.60 -8.18 9.67
C TYR A 322 7.72 -8.52 8.18
N ILE A 323 8.38 -9.62 7.86
CA ILE A 323 8.25 -10.27 6.54
C ILE A 323 7.53 -11.59 6.78
N VAL A 324 6.45 -11.79 6.05
CA VAL A 324 5.59 -12.98 6.20
C VAL A 324 5.29 -13.58 4.84
N SER A 325 5.22 -14.92 4.79
CA SER A 325 4.68 -15.63 3.63
C SER A 325 3.15 -15.48 3.60
N LEU A 326 2.59 -15.31 2.40
CA LEU A 326 1.17 -15.07 2.16
C LEU A 326 0.34 -16.35 1.87
N ILE A 327 0.88 -17.52 2.21
CA ILE A 327 0.40 -18.92 2.03
C ILE A 327 1.18 -19.66 0.95
#